data_AF-A0A7I8VNA1-F1
#
_entry.id   AF-A0A7I8VNA1-F1
#
_cell.length_a   1.000
_cell.length_b   1.000
_cell.length_c   1.000
_cell.angle_alpha   90.00
_cell.angle_beta   90.00
_cell.angle_gamma   90.00
#
_symmetry.space_group_name_H-M   'P 1'
#
loop_
_entity.id
_entity.type
_entity.pdbx_description
1 polymer ?
#
loop_
_entity_poly.entity_id
_entity_poly.type
_entity_poly.pdbx_seq_one_letter_code
_entity_poly.pdbx_strand_id
1 'polypeptide(L)'
;MNIIHFMLGVILYSTFNLAVLSEAPTLKKIDTGEFIHGAYQTRILFGIIIFALGSSFQHYSHRMFAALRKDKAGNLKSTAHVLPSGGAFEYISNPHYLGEIIIYSGFVCILGLNHCAGISIWIFVFINQIIAGLLNHNWYQEKFKNFPKARKAIIPFLL
;
A
#
# COMPACT_ATOMS: atom_id res chain seq x y z
N MET A 1 -1.91 11.83 17.29
CA MET A 1 -2.73 10.69 16.85
C MET A 1 -3.87 10.53 17.85
N ASN A 2 -5.12 10.37 17.40
CA ASN A 2 -6.24 10.10 18.31
C ASN A 2 -6.19 8.63 18.77
N ILE A 3 -6.38 8.38 20.08
CA ILE A 3 -6.30 7.02 20.68
C ILE A 3 -7.33 6.08 20.08
N ILE A 4 -8.56 6.56 19.83
CA ILE A 4 -9.63 5.76 19.23
C ILE A 4 -9.21 5.29 17.84
N HIS A 5 -8.63 6.17 17.03
CA HIS A 5 -8.14 5.83 15.70
C HIS A 5 -7.02 4.78 15.74
N PHE A 6 -6.12 4.90 16.72
CA PHE A 6 -5.07 3.89 16.93
C PHE A 6 -5.66 2.51 17.30
N MET A 7 -6.60 2.48 18.24
CA MET A 7 -7.26 1.23 18.67
C MET A 7 -8.04 0.57 17.53
N LEU A 8 -8.74 1.36 16.72
CA LEU A 8 -9.43 0.87 15.52
C LEU A 8 -8.44 0.22 14.55
N GLY A 9 -7.27 0.82 14.35
CA GLY A 9 -6.21 0.23 13.54
C GLY A 9 -5.78 -1.15 14.06
N VAL A 10 -5.48 -1.26 15.35
CA VAL A 10 -5.08 -2.54 15.96
C VAL A 10 -6.15 -3.63 15.79
N ILE A 11 -7.42 -3.28 16.03
CA ILE A 11 -8.54 -4.22 15.88
C ILE A 11 -8.70 -4.65 14.42
N LEU A 12 -8.64 -3.69 13.49
CA LEU A 12 -8.80 -3.95 12.05
C LEU A 12 -7.72 -4.92 11.54
N TYR A 13 -6.44 -4.62 11.83
CA TYR A 13 -5.33 -5.45 11.36
C TYR A 13 -5.31 -6.83 12.02
N SER A 14 -5.73 -6.95 13.28
CA SER A 14 -5.87 -8.27 13.93
C SER A 14 -6.97 -9.09 13.26
N THR A 15 -8.12 -8.47 12.97
CA THR A 15 -9.26 -9.11 12.31
C THR A 15 -8.96 -9.52 10.87
N PHE A 16 -8.17 -8.75 10.11
CA PHE A 16 -7.80 -9.10 8.73
C PHE A 16 -7.06 -10.44 8.64
N ASN A 17 -6.11 -10.68 9.54
CA ASN A 17 -5.39 -11.95 9.59
C ASN A 17 -6.35 -13.12 9.90
N LEU A 18 -7.27 -12.93 10.84
CA LEU A 18 -8.27 -13.94 11.18
C LEU A 18 -9.24 -14.20 10.02
N ALA A 19 -9.67 -13.17 9.30
CA ALA A 19 -10.56 -13.28 8.16
C ALA A 19 -9.92 -14.08 7.01
N VAL A 20 -8.64 -13.81 6.71
CA VAL A 20 -7.89 -14.58 5.73
C VAL A 20 -7.77 -16.05 6.16
N LEU A 21 -7.40 -16.29 7.42
CA LEU A 21 -7.29 -17.65 7.96
C LEU A 21 -8.63 -18.41 8.01
N SER A 22 -9.76 -17.70 8.15
CA SER A 22 -11.08 -18.32 8.22
C SER A 22 -11.52 -18.98 6.91
N GLU A 23 -10.99 -18.50 5.78
CA GLU A 23 -11.23 -19.07 4.45
C GLU A 23 -10.10 -20.02 3.99
N ALA A 24 -9.09 -20.25 4.84
CA ALA A 24 -8.00 -21.14 4.51
C ALA A 24 -8.49 -22.60 4.38
N PRO A 25 -7.96 -23.37 3.40
CA PRO A 25 -8.34 -24.77 3.25
C PRO A 25 -7.95 -25.57 4.49
N THR A 26 -8.86 -26.43 4.96
CA THR A 26 -8.58 -27.34 6.08
C THR A 26 -7.40 -28.27 5.72
N LEU A 27 -6.49 -28.54 6.65
CA LEU A 27 -5.30 -29.40 6.42
C LEU A 27 -5.65 -30.78 5.82
N LYS A 28 -6.86 -31.31 6.05
CA LYS A 28 -7.35 -32.57 5.48
C LYS A 28 -7.80 -32.49 4.01
N LYS A 29 -8.02 -31.29 3.47
CA LYS A 29 -8.47 -31.01 2.10
C LYS A 29 -7.33 -30.59 1.16
N ILE A 30 -6.08 -30.61 1.63
CA ILE A 30 -4.94 -30.28 0.79
C ILE A 30 -4.67 -31.47 -0.13
N ASP A 31 -5.29 -31.47 -1.30
CA ASP A 31 -4.90 -32.35 -2.38
C ASP A 31 -3.55 -31.86 -2.93
N THR A 32 -2.50 -32.63 -2.68
CA THR A 32 -1.14 -32.31 -3.12
C THR A 32 -1.04 -32.28 -4.66
N GLY A 33 -1.98 -32.90 -5.37
CA GLY A 33 -2.06 -32.86 -6.84
C GLY A 33 -2.43 -31.50 -7.43
N GLU A 34 -3.29 -30.71 -6.76
CA GLU A 34 -3.64 -29.34 -7.20
C GLU A 34 -2.49 -28.36 -6.98
N PHE A 35 -1.68 -28.55 -5.93
CA PHE A 35 -0.51 -27.71 -5.65
C PHE A 35 0.60 -27.86 -6.72
N ILE A 36 0.62 -29.00 -7.42
CA ILE A 36 1.59 -29.31 -8.48
C ILE A 36 1.13 -28.77 -9.85
N HIS A 37 -0.13 -28.34 -10.00
CA HIS A 37 -0.58 -27.74 -11.25
C HIS A 37 0.16 -26.42 -11.52
N GLY A 38 0.85 -26.34 -12.67
CA GLY A 38 1.71 -25.21 -13.05
C GLY A 38 1.00 -23.85 -13.02
N ALA A 39 -0.32 -23.81 -13.21
CA ALA A 39 -1.11 -22.58 -13.11
C ALA A 39 -1.15 -22.01 -11.67
N TYR A 40 -1.22 -22.86 -10.64
CA TYR A 40 -1.23 -22.45 -9.24
C TYR A 40 0.13 -21.85 -8.84
N GLN A 41 1.22 -22.51 -9.25
CA GLN A 41 2.59 -22.04 -9.02
C GLN A 41 2.89 -20.74 -9.76
N THR A 42 2.42 -20.61 -11.01
CA THR A 42 2.59 -19.39 -11.80
C THR A 42 1.88 -18.20 -11.14
N ARG A 43 0.65 -18.40 -10.67
CA ARG A 43 -0.12 -17.37 -9.97
C ARG A 43 0.59 -16.91 -8.70
N ILE A 44 1.04 -17.86 -7.87
CA ILE A 44 1.78 -17.56 -6.63
C ILE A 44 3.06 -16.79 -6.94
N LEU A 45 3.86 -17.24 -7.91
CA LEU A 45 5.10 -16.57 -8.29
C LEU A 45 4.85 -15.14 -8.77
N PHE A 46 3.85 -14.94 -9.63
CA PHE A 46 3.48 -13.62 -10.11
C PHE A 46 3.00 -12.70 -8.97
N GLY A 47 2.18 -13.23 -8.06
CA GLY A 47 1.74 -12.51 -6.88
C GLY A 47 2.88 -12.12 -5.94
N ILE A 48 3.87 -13.01 -5.73
CA ILE A 48 5.09 -12.71 -4.96
C ILE A 48 5.89 -11.59 -5.62
N ILE A 49 6.07 -11.63 -6.95
CA ILE A 49 6.77 -10.58 -7.69
C ILE A 49 6.06 -9.23 -7.52
N ILE A 50 4.74 -9.18 -7.71
CA ILE A 50 3.94 -7.96 -7.51
C ILE A 50 4.10 -7.44 -6.08
N PHE A 51 3.97 -8.32 -5.09
CA PHE A 51 4.11 -7.97 -3.68
C PHE A 51 5.50 -7.39 -3.37
N ALA A 52 6.56 -8.01 -3.88
CA ALA A 52 7.93 -7.56 -3.68
C ALA A 52 8.21 -6.21 -4.35
N LEU A 53 7.69 -5.99 -5.56
CA LEU A 53 7.78 -4.71 -6.27
C LEU A 53 7.03 -3.60 -5.53
N GLY A 54 5.79 -3.85 -5.11
CA GLY A 54 4.99 -2.91 -4.33
C GLY A 54 5.66 -2.56 -3.00
N SER A 55 6.18 -3.56 -2.29
CA SER A 55 6.91 -3.38 -1.02
C SER A 55 8.18 -2.55 -1.21
N SER A 56 8.95 -2.82 -2.26
CA SER A 56 10.17 -2.07 -2.58
C SER A 56 9.84 -0.61 -2.90
N PHE A 57 8.78 -0.37 -3.68
CA PHE A 57 8.32 0.97 -4.05
C PHE A 57 7.78 1.77 -2.85
N GLN A 58 6.99 1.12 -1.99
CA GLN A 58 6.48 1.73 -0.76
C GLN A 58 7.64 2.06 0.21
N HIS A 59 8.57 1.13 0.39
CA HIS A 59 9.74 1.32 1.23
C HIS A 59 10.61 2.49 0.75
N TYR A 60 10.87 2.56 -0.56
CA TYR A 60 11.58 3.70 -1.16
C TYR A 60 10.87 5.03 -0.86
N SER A 61 9.54 5.07 -1.01
CA SER A 61 8.73 6.25 -0.73
C SER A 61 8.83 6.70 0.73
N HIS A 62 8.77 5.76 1.68
CA HIS A 62 8.93 6.06 3.11
C HIS A 62 10.35 6.53 3.46
N ARG A 63 11.38 5.95 2.85
CA ARG A 63 12.77 6.41 3.03
C ARG A 63 12.94 7.85 2.58
N MET A 64 12.32 8.24 1.46
CA MET A 64 12.33 9.62 0.98
C MET A 64 11.61 10.55 1.97
N PHE A 65 10.42 10.19 2.47
CA PHE A 65 9.74 10.99 3.50
C PHE A 65 10.55 11.14 4.79
N ALA A 66 11.20 10.07 5.24
CA ALA A 66 12.06 10.11 6.41
C ALA A 66 13.28 11.02 6.19
N ALA A 67 13.87 10.99 4.98
CA ALA A 67 15.00 11.84 4.62
C ALA A 67 14.65 13.33 4.60
N LEU A 68 13.41 13.71 4.26
CA LEU A 68 12.97 15.12 4.28
C LEU A 68 13.05 15.77 5.66
N ARG A 69 13.01 14.98 6.73
CA ARG A 69 13.08 15.46 8.12
C ARG A 69 14.49 15.45 8.69
N LYS A 70 15.47 14.88 7.97
CA LYS A 70 16.85 14.72 8.43
C LYS A 70 17.79 15.69 7.71
N ASP A 71 18.87 16.08 8.37
CA ASP A 71 19.98 16.78 7.73
C ASP A 71 20.97 15.80 7.07
N LYS A 72 22.04 16.34 6.46
CA LYS A 72 23.09 15.52 5.81
C LYS A 72 23.87 14.62 6.79
N ALA A 73 23.85 14.93 8.09
CA ALA A 73 24.46 14.14 9.15
C ALA A 73 23.49 13.09 9.74
N GLY A 74 22.23 13.08 9.31
CA GLY A 74 21.20 12.15 9.77
C GLY A 74 20.41 12.63 11.00
N ASN A 75 20.70 13.83 11.51
CA ASN A 75 20.01 14.41 12.66
C ASN A 75 18.66 14.99 12.26
N LEU A 76 17.69 14.99 13.19
CA LEU A 76 16.37 15.56 12.95
C LEU A 76 16.49 17.09 12.80
N LYS A 77 16.21 17.59 11.60
CA LYS A 77 16.28 19.03 11.30
C LYS A 77 14.97 19.74 11.62
N SER A 78 13.83 19.14 11.26
CA SER A 78 12.52 19.76 11.44
C SER A 78 11.39 18.73 11.44
N THR A 79 10.34 19.02 12.20
CA THR A 79 9.06 18.30 12.18
C THR A 79 8.03 18.94 11.25
N ALA A 80 8.37 20.06 10.61
CA ALA A 80 7.50 20.73 9.66
C ALA A 80 7.26 19.87 8.41
N HIS A 81 6.09 20.03 7.80
CA HIS A 81 5.79 19.39 6.52
C HIS A 81 6.57 20.10 5.41
N VAL A 82 7.24 19.31 4.58
CA VAL A 82 7.99 19.76 3.42
C VAL A 82 7.40 19.10 2.20
N LEU A 83 7.33 19.82 1.08
CA LEU A 83 6.88 19.26 -0.18
C LEU A 83 7.92 18.24 -0.67
N PRO A 84 7.57 16.94 -0.80
CA PRO A 84 8.49 15.94 -1.34
C PRO A 84 8.80 16.23 -2.82
N SER A 85 10.05 15.97 -3.20
CA SER A 85 10.57 16.05 -4.57
C SER A 85 11.50 14.87 -4.85
N GLY A 86 11.68 14.53 -6.12
CA GLY A 86 12.49 13.43 -6.62
C GLY A 86 11.73 12.11 -6.81
N GLY A 87 12.14 11.34 -7.83
CA GLY A 87 11.57 10.03 -8.15
C GLY A 87 10.06 10.10 -8.43
N ALA A 88 9.29 9.17 -7.84
CA ALA A 88 7.84 9.11 -8.02
C ALA A 88 7.09 10.36 -7.51
N PHE A 89 7.69 11.12 -6.59
CA PHE A 89 7.07 12.33 -6.05
C PHE A 89 6.96 13.45 -7.09
N GLU A 90 7.69 13.40 -8.19
CA GLU A 90 7.50 14.35 -9.30
C GLU A 90 6.14 14.17 -9.99
N TYR A 91 5.66 12.92 -10.03
CA TYR A 91 4.42 12.57 -10.74
C TYR A 91 3.22 12.49 -9.81
N ILE A 92 3.39 11.99 -8.58
CA ILE A 92 2.31 11.72 -7.64
C ILE A 92 2.63 12.18 -6.22
N SER A 93 1.64 12.70 -5.50
CA SER A 93 1.81 13.17 -4.12
C SER A 93 2.01 12.02 -3.13
N ASN A 94 1.37 10.87 -3.38
CA ASN A 94 1.31 9.77 -2.43
C ASN A 94 1.77 8.43 -3.03
N PRO A 95 3.06 8.29 -3.44
CA PRO A 95 3.57 7.06 -4.02
C PRO A 95 3.51 5.86 -3.07
N HIS A 96 3.67 6.08 -1.76
CA HIS A 96 3.49 5.03 -0.76
C HIS A 96 2.09 4.41 -0.73
N TYR A 97 1.03 5.18 -1.00
CA TYR A 97 -0.34 4.67 -1.10
C TYR A 97 -0.53 3.80 -2.36
N LEU A 98 0.07 4.22 -3.49
CA LEU A 98 0.12 3.37 -4.68
C LEU A 98 0.88 2.06 -4.41
N GLY A 99 2.01 2.14 -3.70
CA GLY A 99 2.77 0.95 -3.30
C GLY A 99 1.94 -0.02 -2.46
N GLU A 100 1.13 0.49 -1.52
CA GLU A 100 0.23 -0.34 -0.71
C GLU A 100 -0.85 -1.02 -1.56
N ILE A 101 -1.47 -0.31 -2.50
CA ILE A 101 -2.43 -0.90 -3.44
C ILE A 101 -1.78 -2.05 -4.22
N ILE A 102 -0.55 -1.87 -4.72
CA ILE A 102 0.19 -2.91 -5.45
C ILE A 102 0.48 -4.12 -4.55
N ILE A 103 0.89 -3.90 -3.30
CA ILE A 103 1.12 -4.97 -2.32
C ILE A 103 -0.13 -5.84 -2.16
N TYR A 104 -1.28 -5.22 -1.91
CA TYR A 104 -2.52 -5.95 -1.71
C TYR A 104 -3.04 -6.58 -3.02
N SER A 105 -2.75 -6.01 -4.19
CA SER A 105 -3.01 -6.67 -5.48
C SER A 105 -2.21 -7.97 -5.63
N GLY A 106 -0.93 -7.96 -5.23
CA GLY A 106 -0.11 -9.17 -5.16
C GLY A 106 -0.67 -10.20 -4.16
N PHE A 107 -1.17 -9.73 -3.01
CA PHE A 107 -1.80 -10.58 -2.01
C PHE A 107 -3.06 -11.28 -2.54
N VAL A 108 -3.98 -10.56 -3.19
CA VAL A 108 -5.17 -11.15 -3.83
C VAL A 108 -4.78 -12.10 -4.96
N CYS A 109 -3.71 -11.79 -5.72
CA CYS A 109 -3.20 -12.69 -6.74
C CYS A 109 -2.78 -14.05 -6.14
N ILE A 110 -2.07 -14.04 -5.01
CA ILE A 110 -1.67 -15.28 -4.29
C ILE A 110 -2.91 -16.05 -3.82
N LEU A 111 -3.81 -15.39 -3.10
CA LEU A 111 -5.02 -16.01 -2.53
C LEU A 111 -5.98 -16.54 -3.62
N GLY A 112 -6.00 -15.89 -4.78
CA GLY A 112 -6.92 -16.19 -5.87
C GLY A 112 -8.27 -15.50 -5.71
N LEU A 113 -9.00 -15.35 -6.82
CA LEU A 113 -10.25 -14.59 -6.88
C LEU A 113 -11.45 -15.27 -6.18
N ASN A 114 -11.29 -16.51 -5.73
CA ASN A 114 -12.32 -17.22 -4.98
C ASN A 114 -12.26 -16.91 -3.47
N HIS A 115 -11.23 -16.19 -3.01
CA HIS A 115 -11.03 -15.84 -1.61
C HIS A 115 -11.73 -14.50 -1.31
N CYS A 116 -12.99 -14.57 -0.88
CA CYS A 116 -13.86 -13.42 -0.63
C CYS A 116 -13.24 -12.44 0.37
N ALA A 117 -12.73 -12.91 1.51
CA ALA A 117 -12.09 -12.05 2.51
C ALA A 117 -10.89 -11.28 1.94
N GLY A 118 -10.06 -11.94 1.12
CA GLY A 118 -8.91 -11.31 0.44
C GLY A 118 -9.34 -10.18 -0.49
N ILE A 119 -10.39 -10.39 -1.29
CA ILE A 119 -10.95 -9.36 -2.18
C ILE A 119 -11.55 -8.21 -1.37
N SER A 120 -12.32 -8.49 -0.31
CA SER A 120 -12.90 -7.45 0.53
C SER A 120 -11.84 -6.56 1.19
N ILE A 121 -10.75 -7.17 1.68
CA ILE A 121 -9.60 -6.45 2.23
C ILE A 121 -8.97 -5.56 1.16
N TRP A 122 -8.76 -6.08 -0.06
CA TRP A 122 -8.20 -5.29 -1.15
C TRP A 122 -9.08 -4.10 -1.56
N ILE A 123 -10.39 -4.29 -1.66
CA ILE A 123 -11.34 -3.20 -1.95
C ILE A 123 -11.28 -2.14 -0.85
N PHE A 124 -11.27 -2.57 0.42
CA PHE A 124 -11.13 -1.66 1.54
C PHE A 124 -9.83 -0.84 1.45
N VAL A 125 -8.69 -1.49 1.24
CA VAL A 125 -7.39 -0.82 1.10
C VAL A 125 -7.43 0.14 -0.10
N PHE A 126 -7.89 -0.32 -1.26
CA PHE A 126 -7.98 0.50 -2.45
C PHE A 126 -8.77 1.79 -2.21
N ILE A 127 -10.00 1.67 -1.69
CA ILE A 127 -10.86 2.83 -1.42
C ILE A 127 -10.24 3.74 -0.35
N ASN A 128 -9.75 3.17 0.76
CA ASN A 128 -9.16 3.94 1.85
C ASN A 128 -7.94 4.73 1.38
N GLN A 129 -7.05 4.09 0.61
CA GLN A 129 -5.85 4.74 0.07
C GLN A 129 -6.18 5.82 -0.96
N ILE A 130 -7.18 5.58 -1.82
CA ILE A 130 -7.65 6.57 -2.79
C ILE A 130 -8.20 7.82 -2.10
N ILE A 131 -9.10 7.65 -1.12
CA ILE A 131 -9.69 8.77 -0.37
C ILE A 131 -8.59 9.52 0.41
N ALA A 132 -7.73 8.80 1.14
CA ALA A 132 -6.66 9.40 1.92
C ALA A 132 -5.68 10.19 1.03
N GLY A 133 -5.31 9.65 -0.13
CA GLY A 133 -4.40 10.34 -1.04
C GLY A 133 -5.00 11.56 -1.71
N LEU A 134 -6.31 11.55 -2.02
CA LEU A 134 -7.01 12.75 -2.51
C LEU A 134 -7.07 13.85 -1.45
N LEU A 135 -7.42 13.51 -0.21
CA LEU A 135 -7.42 14.46 0.90
C LEU A 135 -6.02 15.05 1.13
N ASN A 136 -4.99 14.21 1.13
CA ASN A 136 -3.61 14.67 1.30
C ASN A 136 -3.14 15.51 0.11
N HIS A 137 -3.53 15.16 -1.11
CA HIS A 137 -3.22 15.94 -2.31
C HIS A 137 -3.83 17.34 -2.25
N ASN A 138 -5.12 17.45 -1.90
CA ASN A 138 -5.79 18.74 -1.71
C ASN A 138 -5.13 19.56 -0.61
N TRP A 139 -4.79 18.92 0.52
CA TRP A 139 -4.06 19.58 1.58
C TRP A 139 -2.70 20.13 1.12
N TYR A 140 -1.95 19.39 0.29
CA TYR A 140 -0.70 19.89 -0.30
C TYR A 140 -0.92 21.09 -1.22
N GLN A 141 -1.98 21.08 -2.04
CA GLN A 141 -2.32 22.20 -2.92
C GLN A 141 -2.66 23.47 -2.14
N GLU A 142 -3.42 23.34 -1.04
CA GLU A 142 -3.78 24.47 -0.18
C GLU A 142 -2.58 24.98 0.62
N LYS A 143 -1.72 24.07 1.10
CA LYS A 143 -0.61 24.41 2.00
C LYS A 143 0.58 25.04 1.26
N PHE A 144 0.88 24.60 0.04
CA PHE A 144 2.09 25.00 -0.68
C PHE A 144 1.76 25.84 -1.91
N LYS A 145 2.12 27.13 -1.88
CA LYS A 145 1.91 28.07 -3.00
C LYS A 145 2.56 27.60 -4.32
N ASN A 146 3.69 26.90 -4.22
CA ASN A 146 4.46 26.41 -5.39
C ASN A 146 4.19 24.93 -5.68
N PHE A 147 2.98 24.43 -5.40
CA PHE A 147 2.62 23.04 -5.67
C PHE A 147 2.60 22.73 -7.19
N PRO A 148 3.28 21.67 -7.66
CA PRO A 148 3.32 21.34 -9.09
C PRO A 148 1.94 20.94 -9.63
N LYS A 149 1.39 21.73 -10.56
CA LYS A 149 0.05 21.49 -11.13
C LYS A 149 -0.09 20.19 -11.93
N ALA A 150 1.01 19.66 -12.45
CA ALA A 150 1.03 18.39 -13.19
C ALA A 150 1.01 17.17 -12.26
N ARG A 151 1.35 17.34 -10.97
CA ARG A 151 1.39 16.26 -9.99
C ARG A 151 -0.03 15.76 -9.73
N LYS A 152 -0.17 14.44 -9.63
CA LYS A 152 -1.42 13.72 -9.36
C LYS A 152 -1.45 13.21 -7.92
N ALA A 153 -2.57 12.70 -7.43
CA ALA A 153 -2.71 12.23 -6.06
C ALA A 153 -1.98 10.90 -5.84
N ILE A 154 -2.24 9.89 -6.65
CA ILE A 154 -1.82 8.48 -6.46
C ILE A 154 -1.47 7.79 -7.78
N ILE A 155 -2.30 7.88 -8.83
CA ILE A 155 -2.10 7.19 -10.11
C ILE A 155 -1.45 8.18 -11.09
N PRO A 156 -0.22 7.94 -11.56
CA PRO A 156 0.46 8.84 -12.48
C PRO A 156 -0.42 9.14 -13.70
N PHE A 157 -0.48 10.41 -14.08
CA PHE A 157 -1.23 10.93 -15.24
C PHE A 157 -2.75 10.80 -15.20
N LEU A 158 -3.32 10.03 -14.26
CA LEU A 158 -4.77 9.83 -14.14
C LEU A 158 -5.35 10.52 -12.91
N LEU A 159 -4.90 10.14 -11.71
CA LEU A 159 -5.53 10.50 -10.44
C LEU A 159 -4.53 11.02 -9.42
#